data_AF-W4M1G7-F1
#
_entry.id   AF-W4M1G7-F1
#
_cell.length_a   1.000
_cell.length_b   1.000
_cell.length_c   1.000
_cell.angle_alpha   90.00
_cell.angle_beta   90.00
_cell.angle_gamma   90.00
#
_symmetry.space_group_name_H-M   'P 1'
#
loop_
_entity.id
_entity.type
_entity.pdbx_description
1 polymer ?
#
loop_
_entity_poly.entity_id
_entity_poly.type
_entity_poly.pdbx_seq_one_letter_code
_entity_poly.pdbx_strand_id
1 'polypeptide(L)' 'MIHTQNTATQHGVIVAEEAPVRKGNGASYALQFPRPLHSGAEFTVIERRGSWLHIRLENGANGWIRQAFAALW' A
#
# COMPACT_ATOMS: atom_id res chain seq x y z
N MET A 1 4.72 19.92 25.76
CA MET A 1 4.56 20.25 24.32
C MET A 1 4.00 19.01 23.64
N ILE A 2 2.71 19.00 23.30
CA ILE A 2 2.09 17.88 22.58
C ILE A 2 2.25 18.13 21.08
N HIS A 3 3.12 17.36 20.41
CA HIS A 3 3.11 17.31 18.94
C HIS A 3 2.00 16.35 18.53
N THR A 4 0.78 16.87 18.37
CA THR A 4 -0.29 16.12 17.70
C THR A 4 0.07 16.08 16.22
N GLN A 5 0.72 15.01 15.78
CA GLN A 5 0.94 14.75 14.36
C GLN A 5 -0.45 14.55 13.73
N ASN A 6 -0.97 15.58 13.10
CA ASN A 6 -2.16 15.50 12.27
C ASN A 6 -1.79 14.76 10.97
N THR A 7 -1.63 13.44 11.05
CA THR A 7 -1.44 12.61 9.86
C THR A 7 -2.80 12.49 9.18
N ALA A 8 -3.06 13.36 8.22
CA ALA A 8 -4.14 13.14 7.27
C ALA A 8 -3.95 11.74 6.67
N THR A 9 -4.92 10.86 6.92
CA THR A 9 -4.94 9.51 6.37
C THR A 9 -5.00 9.64 4.85
N GLN A 10 -3.94 9.20 4.17
CA GLN A 10 -3.91 9.22 2.71
C GLN A 10 -4.51 7.94 2.16
N HIS A 11 -5.44 8.07 1.23
CA HIS A 11 -6.17 6.95 0.66
C HIS A 11 -5.67 6.67 -0.76
N GLY A 12 -5.99 5.48 -1.26
CA GLY A 12 -5.59 5.05 -2.59
C GLY A 12 -6.41 3.88 -3.10
N VAL A 13 -6.35 3.70 -4.42
CA VAL A 13 -6.95 2.58 -5.13
C VAL A 13 -5.92 1.97 -6.06
N ILE A 14 -5.93 0.65 -6.17
CA ILE A 14 -5.18 -0.04 -7.21
C ILE A 14 -5.82 0.30 -8.56
N VAL A 15 -4.99 0.70 -9.53
CA VAL A 15 -5.41 0.96 -10.93
C VAL A 15 -4.74 0.01 -11.91
N ALA A 16 -3.73 -0.74 -11.47
CA ALA A 16 -3.11 -1.80 -12.27
C ALA A 16 -4.02 -3.04 -12.32
N GLU A 17 -3.89 -3.82 -13.40
CA GLU A 17 -4.57 -5.12 -13.52
C GLU A 17 -4.17 -6.07 -12.39
N GLU A 18 -2.87 -6.12 -12.08
CA GLU A 18 -2.30 -6.89 -10.98
C GLU A 18 -1.28 -6.06 -10.19
N ALA A 19 -1.44 -6.03 -8.88
CA ALA A 19 -0.54 -5.41 -7.93
C ALA A 19 -0.07 -6.43 -6.89
N PRO A 20 1.09 -7.07 -7.10
CA PRO A 20 1.66 -7.99 -6.12
C PRO A 20 1.98 -7.28 -4.81
N VAL A 21 1.46 -7.82 -3.71
CA VAL A 21 1.72 -7.30 -2.37
C VAL A 21 2.88 -8.08 -1.74
N ARG A 22 3.86 -7.37 -1.21
CA ARG A 22 5.11 -7.94 -0.68
C ARG A 22 5.26 -7.72 0.81
N LYS A 23 6.03 -8.59 1.46
CA LYS A 23 6.37 -8.48 2.89
C LYS A 23 7.34 -7.33 3.20
N GLY A 24 7.98 -6.75 2.19
CA GLY A 24 8.91 -5.64 2.33
C GLY A 24 8.97 -4.75 1.09
N ASN A 25 9.59 -3.58 1.23
CA ASN A 25 9.72 -2.53 0.22
C ASN A 25 10.83 -2.84 -0.81
N GLY A 26 10.74 -4.01 -1.46
CA GLY A 26 11.69 -4.45 -2.47
C GLY A 26 11.20 -5.66 -3.24
N ALA A 27 11.62 -5.79 -4.50
CA ALA A 27 11.16 -6.87 -5.38
C ALA A 27 11.66 -8.26 -4.95
N SER A 28 12.73 -8.34 -4.16
CA SER A 28 13.28 -9.59 -3.63
C SER A 28 12.52 -10.13 -2.41
N TYR A 29 11.68 -9.31 -1.76
CA TYR A 29 10.86 -9.77 -0.64
C TYR A 29 9.74 -10.68 -1.15
N ALA A 30 9.47 -11.74 -0.39
CA ALA A 30 8.38 -12.66 -0.65
C ALA A 30 7.03 -11.94 -0.72
N LEU A 31 6.08 -12.56 -1.43
CA LEU A 31 4.70 -12.08 -1.46
C LEU A 31 4.07 -12.19 -0.07
N GLN A 32 3.28 -11.18 0.28
CA GLN A 32 2.47 -11.16 1.48
C GLN A 32 1.20 -11.99 1.30
N PHE A 33 0.64 -12.00 0.09
CA PHE A 33 -0.52 -12.78 -0.30
C PHE A 33 -0.19 -13.70 -1.46
N PRO A 34 -0.83 -14.88 -1.57
CA PRO A 34 -0.63 -15.78 -2.70
C PRO A 34 -1.18 -15.22 -4.02
N ARG A 35 -2.12 -14.26 -3.96
CA ARG A 35 -2.72 -13.58 -5.12
C ARG A 35 -2.47 -12.07 -5.05
N PRO A 36 -2.28 -11.39 -6.20
CA PRO A 36 -2.14 -9.94 -6.22
C PRO A 36 -3.47 -9.25 -5.86
N LEU A 37 -3.39 -7.95 -5.60
CA LEU A 37 -4.58 -7.09 -5.63
C LEU A 37 -4.88 -6.72 -7.09
N HIS A 38 -6.14 -6.42 -7.36
CA HIS A 38 -6.60 -6.01 -8.68
C HIS A 38 -7.16 -4.59 -8.64
N SER A 39 -7.34 -4.01 -9.83
CA SER A 39 -7.95 -2.69 -10.00
C SER A 39 -9.24 -2.55 -9.18
N GLY A 40 -9.40 -1.40 -8.52
CA GLY A 40 -10.53 -1.11 -7.63
C GLY A 40 -10.31 -1.49 -6.17
N ALA A 41 -9.24 -2.22 -5.83
CA ALA A 41 -8.92 -2.49 -4.42
C ALA A 41 -8.49 -1.19 -3.71
N GLU A 42 -9.27 -0.78 -2.72
CA GLU A 42 -9.00 0.41 -1.91
C GLU A 42 -8.09 0.11 -0.72
N PHE A 43 -7.32 1.12 -0.31
CA PHE A 43 -6.43 1.02 0.83
C PHE A 43 -6.12 2.38 1.46
N THR A 44 -5.55 2.32 2.65
CA THR A 44 -4.91 3.45 3.32
C THR A 44 -3.39 3.32 3.21
N VAL A 45 -2.68 4.42 2.96
CA VAL A 45 -1.22 4.48 3.03
C VAL A 45 -0.80 4.63 4.49
N ILE A 46 0.00 3.69 4.97
CA ILE A 46 0.61 3.71 6.31
C ILE A 46 1.98 4.40 6.24
N GLU A 47 2.77 4.06 5.22
CA GLU A 47 4.16 4.54 5.07
C GLU A 47 4.55 4.60 3.59
N ARG A 48 5.46 5.52 3.24
CA ARG A 48 6.09 5.59 1.91
C ARG A 48 7.60 5.43 2.04
N ARG A 49 8.20 4.56 1.21
CA ARG A 49 9.66 4.37 1.14
C ARG A 49 10.13 4.26 -0.31
N GLY A 50 10.68 5.34 -0.83
CA GLY A 50 11.05 5.42 -2.25
C GLY A 50 9.83 5.16 -3.12
N SER A 51 9.94 4.24 -4.07
CA SER A 51 8.83 3.86 -4.98
C SER A 51 7.85 2.83 -4.39
N TRP A 52 7.83 2.64 -3.07
CA TRP A 52 7.00 1.66 -2.39
C TRP A 52 6.03 2.32 -1.40
N LEU A 53 4.81 1.78 -1.35
CA LEU A 53 3.78 2.15 -0.39
C LEU A 53 3.53 0.96 0.54
N HIS A 54 3.60 1.19 1.85
CA HIS A 54 3.04 0.28 2.83
C HIS A 54 1.56 0.63 2.97
N ILE A 55 0.70 -0.30 2.61
CA ILE A 55 -0.74 -0.10 2.55
C ILE A 55 -1.45 -0.98 3.57
N ARG A 56 -2.60 -0.52 4.06
CA ARG A 56 -3.56 -1.31 4.86
C ARG A 56 -4.88 -1.38 4.12
N LEU A 57 -5.38 -2.60 3.93
CA LEU A 57 -6.68 -2.91 3.37
C LEU A 57 -7.78 -2.78 4.44
N GLU A 58 -9.04 -2.73 3.99
CA GLU A 58 -10.20 -2.64 4.86
C GLU A 58 -10.26 -3.76 5.91
N ASN A 59 -9.90 -4.99 5.53
CA ASN A 59 -9.86 -6.15 6.42
C ASN A 59 -8.68 -6.12 7.43
N GLY A 60 -7.90 -5.04 7.48
CA GLY A 60 -6.75 -4.87 8.37
C GLY A 60 -5.45 -5.52 7.87
N ALA A 61 -5.50 -6.32 6.80
CA ALA A 61 -4.28 -6.87 6.19
C ALA A 61 -3.44 -5.75 5.59
N ASN A 62 -2.12 -5.90 5.63
CA ASN A 62 -1.19 -4.87 5.16
C ASN A 62 -0.01 -5.48 4.42
N GLY A 63 0.66 -4.66 3.62
CA GLY A 63 1.87 -5.05 2.91
C GLY A 63 2.34 -3.97 1.93
N TRP A 64 3.40 -4.27 1.19
CA TRP A 64 4.08 -3.32 0.33
C TRP A 64 3.72 -3.50 -1.15
N ILE A 65 3.32 -2.41 -1.81
CA ILE A 65 3.11 -2.36 -3.27
C ILE A 65 4.03 -1.33 -3.90
N ARG A 66 4.27 -1.43 -5.21
CA ARG A 66 4.91 -0.34 -5.96
C ARG A 66 3.91 0.80 -6.10
N GLN A 67 4.36 2.03 -5.88
CA GLN A 67 3.53 3.22 -6.01
C GLN A 67 2.91 3.36 -7.42
N ALA A 68 3.61 2.88 -8.45
CA ALA A 68 3.12 2.91 -9.83
C ALA A 68 1.84 2.10 -10.08
N PHE A 69 1.44 1.22 -9.15
CA PHE A 69 0.21 0.42 -9.28
C PHE A 69 -1.04 1.14 -8.78
N ALA A 70 -0.89 2.33 -8.17
CA ALA A 70 -1.97 2.99 -7.46
C ALA A 70 -2.15 4.46 -7.85
N ALA A 71 -3.40 4.91 -7.77
CA ALA A 71 -3.76 6.32 -7.69
C ALA A 71 -4.07 6.67 -6.22
N LEU A 72 -3.67 7.87 -5.78
CA LEU A 72 -3.77 8.32 -4.38
C LEU A 72 -4.59 9.61 -4.32
N TRP A 73 -5.36 9.80 -3.25
CA TRP A 73 -6.14 11.01 -2.97
C TRP A 73 -6.11 11.41 -1.50
#